data_AF-A0A2A2TBX6-F1
#
_entry.id   AF-A0A2A2TBX6-F1
#
_cell.length_a   1.000
_cell.length_b   1.000
_cell.length_c   1.000
_cell.angle_alpha   90.00
_cell.angle_beta   90.00
_cell.angle_gamma   90.00
#
_symmetry.space_group_name_H-M   'P 1'
#
loop_
_entity.id
_entity.type
_entity.pdbx_description
1 polymer ?
#
loop_
_entity_poly.entity_id
_entity_poly.type
_entity_poly.pdbx_seq_one_letter_code
_entity_poly.pdbx_strand_id
1 'polypeptide(L)'
;GKESSNLFELPNLRSLPPSLQQERFEDYKDFLANAILAMVSGNHRGESQDAVRSLIALALKAFFGDELIRDRYAAAYTNGFGSDEWQTMPTLHDFLGFCSHERLRLDSLTGDTKAALETIRLRLRFWLSSRVGQALAQPSTFRSDARLLIFALRNLSNDEDAAILSLSAYSAALRRALASPASIFFIDESPILFEFDAIAALVGRLCANGAKAGIRVILSAQDPDTIAKSPSGAKIFQNLTTRLIGRIQPTAIDSFTSILKYPQEIISRNATESFFPKKEGFYSQWLLDDNGIFTFCRYYPAFNLLAVVANNPHEQEQRTLVLSRYSDKFLAVTEFSRQLIQTN
;
A
#
# COMPACT_ATOMS: atom_id res chain seq x y z
N GLY A 1 -7.07 11.51 -9.40
CA GLY A 1 -6.54 12.74 -8.78
C GLY A 1 -6.05 13.67 -9.87
N LYS A 2 -5.42 14.81 -9.51
CA LYS A 2 -4.55 15.55 -10.44
C LYS A 2 -3.18 14.89 -10.58
N GLU A 3 -2.81 14.06 -9.61
CA GLU A 3 -1.54 13.34 -9.58
C GLU A 3 -1.60 12.02 -10.36
N SER A 4 -0.48 11.66 -10.98
CA SER A 4 -0.20 10.38 -11.62
C SER A 4 0.91 9.63 -10.87
N SER A 5 0.84 8.30 -10.91
CA SER A 5 1.79 7.38 -10.31
C SER A 5 2.09 6.28 -11.33
N ASN A 6 3.22 6.44 -12.04
CA ASN A 6 3.60 5.52 -13.10
C ASN A 6 3.80 4.10 -12.53
N LEU A 7 2.99 3.15 -12.98
CA LEU A 7 3.10 1.75 -12.56
C LEU A 7 4.43 1.13 -13.02
N PHE A 8 5.01 1.64 -14.12
CA PHE A 8 6.25 1.17 -14.73
C PHE A 8 7.49 1.94 -14.29
N GLU A 9 7.38 2.95 -13.42
CA GLU A 9 8.57 3.62 -12.89
C GLU A 9 9.41 2.63 -12.06
N LEU A 10 10.72 2.57 -12.28
CA LEU A 10 11.57 1.64 -11.51
C LEU A 10 11.79 2.09 -10.06
N PRO A 11 12.15 1.21 -9.12
CA PRO A 11 12.77 1.65 -7.88
C PRO A 11 14.17 2.23 -8.18
N ASN A 12 14.55 3.31 -7.49
CA ASN A 12 15.91 3.84 -7.57
C ASN A 12 16.84 3.02 -6.66
N LEU A 13 17.54 2.05 -7.25
CA LEU A 13 18.39 1.10 -6.52
C LEU A 13 19.88 1.50 -6.48
N ARG A 14 20.26 2.67 -7.02
CA ARG A 14 21.66 3.08 -7.20
C ARG A 14 22.48 3.12 -5.89
N SER A 15 21.81 3.29 -4.75
CA SER A 15 22.44 3.32 -3.42
C SER A 15 22.75 1.93 -2.84
N LEU A 16 22.28 0.85 -3.46
CA LEU A 16 22.41 -0.51 -2.95
C LEU A 16 23.58 -1.27 -3.60
N PRO A 17 24.13 -2.31 -2.95
CA PRO A 17 25.08 -3.24 -3.56
C PRO A 17 24.52 -3.95 -4.81
N PRO A 18 25.33 -4.26 -5.84
CA PRO A 18 24.85 -4.85 -7.10
C PRO A 18 24.02 -6.12 -6.95
N SER A 19 24.36 -7.01 -6.01
CA SER A 19 23.59 -8.23 -5.73
C SER A 19 22.17 -7.91 -5.25
N LEU A 20 22.03 -6.93 -4.34
CA LEU A 20 20.73 -6.47 -3.85
C LEU A 20 19.96 -5.70 -4.92
N GLN A 21 20.65 -4.94 -5.80
CA GLN A 21 19.98 -4.29 -6.92
C GLN A 21 19.28 -5.31 -7.84
N GLN A 22 19.96 -6.41 -8.16
CA GLN A 22 19.38 -7.47 -8.98
C GLN A 22 18.19 -8.14 -8.28
N GLU A 23 18.34 -8.53 -7.02
CA GLU A 23 17.26 -9.13 -6.22
C GLU A 23 16.02 -8.23 -6.17
N ARG A 24 16.19 -6.94 -5.84
CA ARG A 24 15.05 -6.01 -5.73
C ARG A 24 14.41 -5.68 -7.06
N PHE A 25 15.18 -5.75 -8.14
CA PHE A 25 14.65 -5.59 -9.49
C PHE A 25 13.81 -6.80 -9.92
N GLU A 26 14.19 -8.03 -9.54
CA GLU A 26 13.34 -9.20 -9.73
C GLU A 26 12.05 -9.10 -8.91
N ASP A 27 12.13 -8.71 -7.63
CA ASP A 27 10.94 -8.48 -6.78
C ASP A 27 9.97 -7.47 -7.41
N TYR A 28 10.51 -6.39 -7.98
CA TYR A 28 9.71 -5.38 -8.66
C TYR A 28 9.06 -5.92 -9.95
N LYS A 29 9.77 -6.71 -10.75
CA LYS A 29 9.21 -7.35 -11.95
C LYS A 29 8.08 -8.32 -11.61
N ASP A 30 8.26 -9.12 -10.56
CA ASP A 30 7.23 -10.02 -10.06
C ASP A 30 6.01 -9.23 -9.58
N PHE A 31 6.22 -8.14 -8.82
CA PHE A 31 5.14 -7.24 -8.45
C PHE A 31 4.38 -6.72 -9.68
N LEU A 32 5.11 -6.18 -10.66
CA LEU A 32 4.54 -5.60 -11.87
C LEU A 32 3.76 -6.62 -12.70
N ALA A 33 4.26 -7.86 -12.82
CA ALA A 33 3.54 -8.94 -13.48
C ALA A 33 2.20 -9.27 -12.81
N ASN A 34 2.19 -9.34 -11.47
CA ASN A 34 0.96 -9.57 -10.70
C ASN A 34 0.00 -8.38 -10.77
N ALA A 35 0.55 -7.16 -10.79
CA ALA A 35 -0.22 -5.94 -10.97
C ALA A 35 -0.97 -5.97 -12.31
N ILE A 36 -0.26 -6.21 -13.42
CA ILE A 36 -0.83 -6.31 -14.77
C ILE A 36 -1.83 -7.46 -14.86
N LEU A 37 -1.54 -8.62 -14.25
CA LEU A 37 -2.47 -9.74 -14.20
C LEU A 37 -3.78 -9.34 -13.52
N ALA A 38 -3.73 -8.62 -12.40
CA ALA A 38 -4.91 -8.09 -11.74
C ALA A 38 -5.69 -7.11 -12.63
N MET A 39 -5.00 -6.25 -13.38
CA MET A 39 -5.63 -5.35 -14.36
C MET A 39 -6.35 -6.10 -15.49
N VAL A 40 -5.79 -7.22 -15.95
CA VAL A 40 -6.36 -8.00 -17.06
C VAL A 40 -7.48 -8.92 -16.58
N SER A 41 -7.25 -9.70 -15.54
CA SER A 41 -8.16 -10.75 -15.08
C SER A 41 -9.30 -10.24 -14.20
N GLY A 42 -9.14 -9.10 -13.52
CA GLY A 42 -10.12 -8.64 -12.53
C GLY A 42 -10.40 -9.72 -11.47
N ASN A 43 -11.67 -9.85 -11.06
CA ASN A 43 -12.11 -10.87 -10.10
C ASN A 43 -12.41 -12.26 -10.73
N HIS A 44 -12.19 -12.45 -12.04
CA HIS A 44 -12.56 -13.70 -12.72
C HIS A 44 -11.41 -14.72 -12.70
N ARG A 45 -11.62 -15.85 -12.01
CA ARG A 45 -10.76 -17.03 -12.06
C ARG A 45 -11.27 -18.00 -13.13
N GLY A 46 -10.46 -18.28 -14.14
CA GLY A 46 -10.76 -19.26 -15.20
C GLY A 46 -9.48 -19.81 -15.84
N GLU A 47 -9.59 -20.91 -16.58
CA GLU A 47 -8.47 -21.69 -17.18
C GLU A 47 -7.51 -20.86 -18.06
N SER A 48 -7.94 -19.68 -18.52
CA SER A 48 -7.11 -18.75 -19.32
C SER A 48 -6.05 -17.98 -18.49
N GLN A 49 -6.09 -18.00 -17.16
CA GLN A 49 -5.17 -17.20 -16.33
C GLN A 49 -3.70 -17.60 -16.45
N ASP A 50 -3.37 -18.88 -16.59
CA ASP A 50 -1.98 -19.33 -16.72
C ASP A 50 -1.35 -18.92 -18.06
N ALA A 51 -2.14 -18.96 -19.14
CA ALA A 51 -1.74 -18.45 -20.44
C ALA A 51 -1.51 -16.92 -20.40
N VAL A 52 -2.44 -16.19 -19.78
CA VAL A 52 -2.31 -14.73 -19.58
C VAL A 52 -1.06 -14.39 -18.77
N ARG A 53 -0.82 -15.10 -17.66
CA ARG A 53 0.37 -14.89 -16.80
C ARG A 53 1.67 -15.14 -17.58
N SER A 54 1.72 -16.22 -18.37
CA SER A 54 2.89 -16.56 -19.19
C SER A 54 3.16 -15.50 -20.26
N LEU A 55 2.11 -15.00 -20.92
CA LEU A 55 2.23 -13.93 -21.91
C LEU A 55 2.69 -12.61 -21.29
N ILE A 56 2.18 -12.24 -20.11
CA ILE A 56 2.64 -11.05 -19.39
C ILE A 56 4.12 -11.16 -19.04
N ALA A 57 4.58 -12.33 -18.57
CA ALA A 57 5.98 -12.55 -18.24
C ALA A 57 6.90 -12.40 -19.47
N LEU A 58 6.50 -12.97 -20.61
CA LEU A 58 7.23 -12.81 -21.88
C LEU A 58 7.26 -11.34 -22.35
N ALA A 59 6.13 -10.64 -22.27
CA ALA A 59 6.04 -9.23 -22.63
C ALA A 59 6.93 -8.35 -21.74
N LEU A 60 6.96 -8.60 -20.43
CA LEU A 60 7.84 -7.86 -19.50
C LEU A 60 9.32 -8.14 -19.79
N LYS A 61 9.67 -9.39 -20.11
CA LYS A 61 11.04 -9.75 -20.51
C LYS A 61 11.45 -9.01 -21.79
N ALA A 62 10.57 -8.94 -22.79
CA ALA A 62 10.83 -8.20 -24.02
C ALA A 62 10.93 -6.69 -23.78
N PHE A 63 10.04 -6.14 -22.94
CA PHE A 63 10.00 -4.73 -22.58
C PHE A 63 11.29 -4.26 -21.88
N PHE A 64 11.72 -4.95 -20.82
CA PHE A 64 12.95 -4.59 -20.10
C PHE A 64 14.23 -4.96 -20.85
N GLY A 65 14.14 -5.83 -21.85
CA GLY A 65 15.26 -6.17 -22.74
C GLY A 65 15.50 -5.17 -23.88
N ASP A 66 14.54 -4.30 -24.17
CA ASP A 66 14.62 -3.32 -25.27
C ASP A 66 15.57 -2.15 -24.89
N GLU A 67 16.53 -1.86 -25.77
CA GLU A 67 17.56 -0.84 -25.54
C GLU A 67 16.97 0.57 -25.41
N LEU A 68 15.96 0.92 -26.23
CA LEU A 68 15.33 2.24 -26.19
C LEU A 68 14.57 2.46 -24.87
N ILE A 69 13.93 1.41 -24.35
CA ILE A 69 13.26 1.46 -23.05
C ILE A 69 14.28 1.69 -21.93
N ARG A 70 15.41 0.98 -21.97
CA ARG A 70 16.48 1.12 -20.98
C ARG A 70 17.12 2.51 -21.00
N ASP A 71 17.38 3.05 -22.19
CA ASP A 71 17.96 4.39 -22.36
C ASP A 71 17.05 5.48 -21.81
N ARG A 72 15.73 5.38 -22.06
CA ARG A 72 14.74 6.32 -21.50
C ARG A 72 14.71 6.28 -19.97
N TYR A 73 14.77 5.10 -19.35
CA TYR A 73 14.91 5.02 -17.90
C TYR A 73 16.21 5.65 -17.42
N ALA A 74 17.34 5.36 -18.07
CA ALA A 74 18.64 5.90 -17.69
C ALA A 74 18.67 7.44 -17.77
N ALA A 75 18.12 8.01 -18.83
CA ALA A 75 18.00 9.46 -19.03
C ALA A 75 17.13 10.10 -17.94
N ALA A 76 15.95 9.54 -17.66
CA ALA A 76 15.04 10.05 -16.63
C ALA A 76 15.68 10.04 -15.22
N TYR A 77 16.41 8.98 -14.85
CA TYR A 77 17.10 8.92 -13.56
C TYR A 77 18.36 9.77 -13.46
N THR A 78 18.95 10.15 -14.59
CA THR A 78 20.13 11.00 -14.62
C THR A 78 19.75 12.48 -14.51
N ASN A 79 18.72 12.90 -15.24
CA ASN A 79 18.22 14.28 -15.21
C ASN A 79 17.25 14.56 -14.05
N GLY A 80 16.62 13.51 -13.50
CA GLY A 80 15.83 13.58 -12.28
C GLY A 80 14.40 14.07 -12.47
N PHE A 81 13.66 14.09 -11.37
CA PHE A 81 12.23 14.45 -11.34
C PHE A 81 11.99 15.89 -11.85
N GLY A 82 11.02 16.05 -12.75
CA GLY A 82 10.64 17.34 -13.33
C GLY A 82 11.39 17.72 -14.61
N SER A 83 12.37 16.92 -15.05
CA SER A 83 13.04 17.09 -16.35
C SER A 83 12.16 16.67 -17.53
N ASP A 84 12.52 17.07 -18.75
CA ASP A 84 11.86 16.62 -19.98
C ASP A 84 12.04 15.10 -20.17
N GLU A 85 13.20 14.56 -19.80
CA GLU A 85 13.47 13.13 -19.83
C GLU A 85 12.59 12.36 -18.85
N TRP A 86 12.26 12.95 -17.70
CA TRP A 86 11.29 12.36 -16.77
C TRP A 86 9.91 12.22 -17.41
N GLN A 87 9.47 13.21 -18.19
CA GLN A 87 8.17 13.15 -18.89
C GLN A 87 8.14 12.09 -19.99
N THR A 88 9.31 11.66 -20.48
CA THR A 88 9.43 10.59 -21.47
C THR A 88 9.74 9.24 -20.85
N MET A 89 9.66 9.07 -19.52
CA MET A 89 9.87 7.79 -18.87
C MET A 89 8.93 6.71 -19.44
N PRO A 90 9.37 5.44 -19.59
CA PRO A 90 8.48 4.37 -20.06
C PRO A 90 7.27 4.14 -19.14
N THR A 91 6.12 3.88 -19.75
CA THR A 91 4.81 3.75 -19.07
C THR A 91 4.04 2.52 -19.55
N LEU A 92 2.82 2.33 -19.02
CA LEU A 92 1.90 1.31 -19.51
C LEU A 92 1.55 1.47 -21.01
N HIS A 93 1.58 2.70 -21.55
CA HIS A 93 1.38 2.93 -22.99
C HIS A 93 2.47 2.25 -23.83
N ASP A 94 3.72 2.34 -23.38
CA ASP A 94 4.86 1.70 -24.05
C ASP A 94 4.74 0.18 -23.96
N PHE A 95 4.42 -0.33 -22.77
CA PHE A 95 4.26 -1.78 -22.53
C PHE A 95 3.18 -2.41 -23.42
N LEU A 96 2.06 -1.72 -23.66
CA LEU A 96 1.00 -2.21 -24.54
C LEU A 96 1.51 -2.58 -25.95
N GLY A 97 2.54 -1.89 -26.45
CA GLY A 97 3.17 -2.20 -27.74
C GLY A 97 3.91 -3.55 -27.76
N PHE A 98 4.40 -3.99 -26.60
CA PHE A 98 5.09 -5.28 -26.43
C PHE A 98 4.11 -6.45 -26.26
N CYS A 99 2.84 -6.19 -25.98
CA CYS A 99 1.77 -7.18 -26.03
C CYS A 99 1.33 -7.46 -27.48
N SER A 100 2.27 -7.83 -28.35
CA SER A 100 2.03 -8.10 -29.77
C SER A 100 2.73 -9.37 -30.23
N HIS A 101 2.19 -9.97 -31.29
CA HIS A 101 2.69 -11.25 -31.82
C HIS A 101 4.15 -11.11 -32.29
N GLU A 102 4.45 -10.02 -33.02
CA GLU A 102 5.78 -9.77 -33.58
C GLU A 102 6.84 -9.56 -32.49
N ARG A 103 6.51 -8.83 -31.42
CA ARG A 103 7.43 -8.54 -30.31
C ARG A 103 7.71 -9.76 -29.43
N LEU A 104 6.75 -10.67 -29.31
CA LEU A 104 6.89 -11.88 -28.49
C LEU A 104 7.54 -13.05 -29.24
N ARG A 105 7.74 -12.95 -30.56
CA ARG A 105 8.35 -13.99 -31.42
C ARG A 105 7.72 -15.38 -31.20
N LEU A 106 6.39 -15.42 -31.16
CA LEU A 106 5.65 -16.66 -30.99
C LEU A 106 5.49 -17.34 -32.36
N ASP A 107 6.35 -18.32 -32.64
CA ASP A 107 6.50 -18.96 -33.96
C ASP A 107 5.25 -19.71 -34.45
N SER A 108 4.31 -20.02 -33.55
CA SER A 108 2.94 -20.42 -33.90
C SER A 108 2.03 -20.30 -32.67
N LEU A 109 1.00 -19.46 -32.76
CA LEU A 109 0.00 -19.33 -31.70
C LEU A 109 -1.08 -20.38 -31.90
N THR A 110 -1.24 -21.25 -30.90
CA THR A 110 -2.50 -22.00 -30.72
C THR A 110 -3.65 -21.01 -30.50
N GLY A 111 -4.88 -21.38 -30.87
CA GLY A 111 -6.06 -20.50 -30.80
C GLY A 111 -6.24 -19.83 -29.42
N ASP A 112 -5.95 -20.56 -28.36
CA ASP A 112 -6.08 -20.09 -26.97
C ASP A 112 -5.07 -18.99 -26.61
N THR A 113 -3.83 -19.10 -27.10
CA THR A 113 -2.78 -18.11 -26.80
C THR A 113 -3.08 -16.78 -27.50
N LYS A 114 -3.63 -16.83 -28.72
CA LYS A 114 -4.07 -15.65 -29.45
C LYS A 114 -5.25 -14.96 -28.75
N ALA A 115 -6.23 -15.73 -28.29
CA ALA A 115 -7.37 -15.20 -27.53
C ALA A 115 -6.93 -14.53 -26.22
N ALA A 116 -5.98 -15.14 -25.49
CA ALA A 116 -5.41 -14.57 -24.28
C ALA A 116 -4.68 -13.25 -24.55
N LEU A 117 -3.88 -13.17 -25.62
CA LEU A 117 -3.16 -11.94 -25.98
C LEU A 117 -4.12 -10.79 -26.37
N GLU A 118 -5.16 -11.08 -27.16
CA GLU A 118 -6.19 -10.09 -27.50
C GLU A 118 -6.95 -9.62 -26.26
N THR A 119 -7.22 -10.53 -25.31
CA THR A 119 -7.82 -10.18 -24.01
C THR A 119 -6.93 -9.22 -23.21
N ILE A 120 -5.62 -9.49 -23.12
CA ILE A 120 -4.66 -8.59 -22.47
C ILE A 120 -4.73 -7.20 -23.11
N ARG A 121 -4.62 -7.12 -24.44
CA ARG A 121 -4.63 -5.83 -25.15
C ARG A 121 -5.93 -5.07 -24.95
N LEU A 122 -7.07 -5.75 -25.00
CA LEU A 122 -8.39 -5.16 -24.81
C LEU A 122 -8.51 -4.56 -23.39
N ARG A 123 -8.15 -5.34 -22.36
CA ARG A 123 -8.25 -4.89 -20.96
C ARG A 123 -7.29 -3.75 -20.65
N LEU A 124 -6.04 -3.82 -21.13
CA LEU A 124 -5.08 -2.73 -20.95
C LEU A 124 -5.53 -1.45 -21.67
N ARG A 125 -6.08 -1.55 -22.89
CA ARG A 125 -6.67 -0.38 -23.60
C ARG A 125 -7.84 0.22 -22.85
N PHE A 126 -8.70 -0.61 -22.25
CA PHE A 126 -9.78 -0.13 -21.38
C PHE A 126 -9.24 0.66 -20.19
N TRP A 127 -8.17 0.18 -19.53
CA TRP A 127 -7.55 0.95 -18.45
C TRP A 127 -6.94 2.26 -18.94
N LEU A 128 -6.29 2.28 -20.10
CA LEU A 128 -5.74 3.52 -20.68
C LEU A 128 -6.82 4.56 -21.02
N SER A 129 -8.07 4.16 -21.23
CA SER A 129 -9.19 5.10 -21.39
C SER A 129 -9.90 5.45 -20.08
N SER A 130 -9.63 4.72 -18.99
CA SER A 130 -10.20 4.99 -17.67
C SER A 130 -9.43 6.06 -16.92
N ARG A 131 -10.11 6.81 -16.05
CA ARG A 131 -9.49 7.86 -15.24
C ARG A 131 -8.35 7.33 -14.36
N VAL A 132 -8.54 6.13 -13.79
CA VAL A 132 -7.55 5.50 -12.92
C VAL A 132 -6.37 4.98 -13.73
N GLY A 133 -6.61 4.31 -14.85
CA GLY A 133 -5.51 3.78 -15.66
C GLY A 133 -4.72 4.88 -16.35
N GLN A 134 -5.32 6.02 -16.70
CA GLN A 134 -4.58 7.20 -17.15
C GLN A 134 -3.61 7.72 -16.07
N ALA A 135 -4.04 7.77 -14.81
CA ALA A 135 -3.17 8.18 -13.72
C ALA A 135 -2.00 7.19 -13.49
N LEU A 136 -2.16 5.92 -13.89
CA LEU A 136 -1.12 4.89 -13.83
C LEU A 136 -0.18 4.85 -15.03
N ALA A 137 -0.65 5.34 -16.17
CA ALA A 137 0.01 5.24 -17.45
C ALA A 137 0.75 6.52 -17.87
N GLN A 138 0.87 7.47 -16.95
CA GLN A 138 1.63 8.71 -17.12
C GLN A 138 2.84 8.72 -16.18
N PRO A 139 3.90 9.47 -16.52
CA PRO A 139 5.01 9.73 -15.59
C PRO A 139 4.51 10.20 -14.23
N SER A 140 5.18 9.80 -13.16
CA SER A 140 4.76 10.20 -11.80
C SER A 140 4.93 11.70 -11.59
N THR A 141 3.95 12.34 -10.96
CA THR A 141 3.93 13.79 -10.70
C THR A 141 4.26 14.18 -9.27
N PHE A 142 4.49 13.20 -8.40
CA PHE A 142 4.98 13.43 -7.04
C PHE A 142 6.44 13.03 -6.91
N ARG A 143 7.13 13.68 -5.98
CA ARG A 143 8.54 13.42 -5.68
C ARG A 143 8.75 12.00 -5.15
N SER A 144 9.51 11.20 -5.90
CA SER A 144 9.89 9.83 -5.52
C SER A 144 10.98 9.75 -4.44
N ASP A 145 11.60 10.88 -4.07
CA ASP A 145 12.62 10.99 -3.03
C ASP A 145 12.08 11.39 -1.64
N ALA A 146 10.75 11.54 -1.50
CA ALA A 146 10.14 11.90 -0.23
C ALA A 146 10.41 10.85 0.87
N ARG A 147 10.67 11.32 2.10
CA ARG A 147 10.86 10.44 3.28
C ARG A 147 9.55 9.86 3.82
N LEU A 148 8.44 10.55 3.57
CA LEU A 148 7.09 10.15 3.94
C LEU A 148 6.19 10.33 2.72
N LEU A 149 5.54 9.24 2.31
CA LEU A 149 4.55 9.22 1.25
C LEU A 149 3.22 8.78 1.86
N ILE A 150 2.18 9.58 1.67
CA ILE A 150 0.83 9.31 2.18
C ILE A 150 -0.12 9.24 0.99
N PHE A 151 -0.78 8.10 0.84
CA PHE A 151 -1.83 7.90 -0.16
C PHE A 151 -3.19 7.97 0.51
N ALA A 152 -3.92 9.05 0.28
CA ALA A 152 -5.29 9.20 0.78
C ALA A 152 -6.28 8.62 -0.24
N LEU A 153 -6.74 7.40 0.00
CA LEU A 153 -7.77 6.76 -0.80
C LEU A 153 -9.15 7.25 -0.31
N ARG A 154 -9.91 7.94 -1.17
CA ARG A 154 -11.27 8.42 -0.87
C ARG A 154 -12.23 7.95 -1.96
N ASN A 155 -13.49 7.70 -1.60
CA ASN A 155 -14.57 7.30 -2.50
C ASN A 155 -14.24 6.05 -3.33
N LEU A 156 -13.81 4.98 -2.65
CA LEU A 156 -13.68 3.64 -3.23
C LEU A 156 -15.09 3.05 -3.40
N SER A 157 -15.86 3.54 -4.37
CA SER A 157 -17.25 3.11 -4.61
C SER A 157 -17.40 2.09 -5.74
N ASN A 158 -16.33 1.84 -6.50
CA ASN A 158 -16.27 0.84 -7.56
C ASN A 158 -15.09 -0.09 -7.28
N ASP A 159 -15.37 -1.37 -7.09
CA ASP A 159 -14.43 -2.40 -6.64
C ASP A 159 -13.20 -2.51 -7.56
N GLU A 160 -13.38 -2.44 -8.89
CA GLU A 160 -12.26 -2.55 -9.83
C GLU A 160 -11.37 -1.29 -9.80
N ASP A 161 -11.94 -0.08 -9.79
CA ASP A 161 -11.17 1.16 -9.71
C ASP A 161 -10.42 1.30 -8.37
N ALA A 162 -11.05 0.84 -7.28
CA ALA A 162 -10.49 0.83 -5.94
C ALA A 162 -9.27 -0.09 -5.83
N ALA A 163 -9.37 -1.31 -6.38
CA ALA A 163 -8.26 -2.26 -6.42
C ALA A 163 -7.05 -1.67 -7.17
N ILE A 164 -7.30 -0.99 -8.29
CA ILE A 164 -6.26 -0.45 -9.16
C ILE A 164 -5.63 0.81 -8.56
N LEU A 165 -6.41 1.69 -7.92
CA LEU A 165 -5.88 2.79 -7.13
C LEU A 165 -5.03 2.31 -5.96
N SER A 166 -5.46 1.24 -5.29
CA SER A 166 -4.71 0.62 -4.19
C SER A 166 -3.40 0.02 -4.70
N LEU A 167 -3.43 -0.63 -5.87
CA LEU A 167 -2.26 -1.16 -6.56
C LEU A 167 -1.27 -0.06 -6.97
N SER A 168 -1.78 1.11 -7.37
CA SER A 168 -0.99 2.31 -7.67
C SER A 168 -0.23 2.82 -6.44
N ALA A 169 -0.95 3.03 -5.34
CA ALA A 169 -0.39 3.48 -4.08
C ALA A 169 0.62 2.48 -3.54
N TYR A 170 0.27 1.19 -3.63
CA TYR A 170 1.14 0.09 -3.24
C TYR A 170 2.41 0.04 -4.10
N SER A 171 2.32 0.20 -5.42
CA SER A 171 3.49 0.24 -6.32
C SER A 171 4.45 1.35 -5.89
N ALA A 172 3.95 2.58 -5.75
CA ALA A 172 4.77 3.72 -5.38
C ALA A 172 5.46 3.52 -4.02
N ALA A 173 4.72 3.03 -3.03
CA ALA A 173 5.26 2.75 -1.70
C ALA A 173 6.24 1.56 -1.70
N LEU A 174 5.99 0.50 -2.48
CA LEU A 174 6.91 -0.62 -2.65
C LEU A 174 8.22 -0.16 -3.28
N ARG A 175 8.16 0.65 -4.36
CA ARG A 175 9.36 1.19 -5.02
C ARG A 175 10.22 2.00 -4.06
N ARG A 176 9.57 2.77 -3.18
CA ARG A 176 10.27 3.51 -2.13
C ARG A 176 10.87 2.58 -1.07
N ALA A 177 10.11 1.58 -0.66
CA ALA A 177 10.53 0.60 0.33
C ALA A 177 11.74 -0.21 -0.14
N LEU A 178 11.80 -0.56 -1.43
CA LEU A 178 12.94 -1.25 -2.06
C LEU A 178 14.18 -0.37 -2.23
N ALA A 179 14.02 0.96 -2.34
CA ALA A 179 15.11 1.92 -2.50
C ALA A 179 15.82 2.31 -1.19
N SER A 180 15.28 1.88 -0.04
CA SER A 180 15.82 2.19 1.28
C SER A 180 16.29 0.92 2.00
N PRO A 181 17.39 0.96 2.78
CA PRO A 181 17.81 -0.18 3.59
C PRO A 181 16.77 -0.63 4.62
N ALA A 182 15.99 0.34 5.13
CA ALA A 182 14.88 0.11 6.04
C ALA A 182 13.70 1.01 5.67
N SER A 183 12.50 0.46 5.68
CA SER A 183 11.27 1.19 5.40
C SER A 183 10.09 0.63 6.20
N ILE A 184 9.12 1.50 6.45
CA ILE A 184 7.84 1.13 7.06
C ILE A 184 6.76 1.29 5.99
N PHE A 185 5.98 0.24 5.80
CA PHE A 185 4.80 0.21 4.96
C PHE A 185 3.57 0.12 5.86
N PHE A 186 2.82 1.22 5.98
CA PHE A 186 1.69 1.34 6.88
C PHE A 186 0.38 1.38 6.08
N ILE A 187 -0.55 0.47 6.39
CA ILE A 187 -1.91 0.50 5.85
C ILE A 187 -2.87 0.85 6.99
N ASP A 188 -3.50 2.01 6.90
CA ASP A 188 -4.62 2.36 7.77
C ASP A 188 -5.92 1.75 7.24
N GLU A 189 -6.83 1.33 8.13
CA GLU A 189 -8.09 0.66 7.77
C GLU A 189 -7.90 -0.47 6.74
N SER A 190 -6.91 -1.32 7.02
CA SER A 190 -6.50 -2.43 6.14
C SER A 190 -7.60 -3.42 5.75
N PRO A 191 -8.66 -3.68 6.54
CA PRO A 191 -9.78 -4.54 6.14
C PRO A 191 -10.38 -4.21 4.77
N ILE A 192 -10.58 -2.92 4.46
CA ILE A 192 -11.20 -2.47 3.20
C ILE A 192 -10.39 -2.95 1.99
N LEU A 193 -9.06 -2.95 2.11
CA LEU A 193 -8.18 -3.37 1.02
C LEU A 193 -8.07 -4.88 0.86
N PHE A 194 -8.40 -5.64 1.90
CA PHE A 194 -8.31 -7.11 1.87
C PHE A 194 -9.57 -7.80 1.35
N GLU A 195 -10.63 -7.03 1.06
CA GLU A 195 -11.72 -7.48 0.18
C GLU A 195 -11.22 -7.77 -1.24
N PHE A 196 -10.07 -7.20 -1.63
CA PHE A 196 -9.44 -7.43 -2.93
C PHE A 196 -8.36 -8.52 -2.85
N ASP A 197 -8.65 -9.71 -3.40
CA ASP A 197 -7.75 -10.86 -3.45
C ASP A 197 -6.32 -10.53 -3.89
N ALA A 198 -6.19 -9.71 -4.95
CA ALA A 198 -4.89 -9.33 -5.50
C ALA A 198 -4.04 -8.51 -4.50
N ILE A 199 -4.67 -7.60 -3.76
CA ILE A 199 -4.01 -6.76 -2.76
C ILE A 199 -3.68 -7.60 -1.52
N ALA A 200 -4.60 -8.46 -1.06
CA ALA A 200 -4.34 -9.39 0.04
C ALA A 200 -3.13 -10.30 -0.27
N ALA A 201 -3.05 -10.85 -1.50
CA ALA A 201 -1.94 -11.68 -1.95
C ALA A 201 -0.60 -10.93 -2.01
N LEU A 202 -0.63 -9.64 -2.36
CA LEU A 202 0.54 -8.78 -2.37
C LEU A 202 1.04 -8.49 -0.94
N VAL A 203 0.14 -8.03 -0.06
CA VAL A 203 0.48 -7.73 1.34
C VAL A 203 0.93 -8.99 2.07
N GLY A 204 0.28 -10.13 1.86
CA GLY A 204 0.72 -11.42 2.42
C GLY A 204 2.14 -11.81 1.99
N ARG A 205 2.55 -11.50 0.75
CA ARG A 205 3.94 -11.69 0.32
C ARG A 205 4.90 -10.71 0.99
N LEU A 206 4.53 -9.44 1.13
CA LEU A 206 5.33 -8.47 1.87
C LEU A 206 5.51 -8.84 3.34
N CYS A 207 4.47 -9.34 4.01
CA CYS A 207 4.60 -9.79 5.40
C CYS A 207 5.60 -10.96 5.52
N ALA A 208 5.58 -11.90 4.58
CA ALA A 208 6.47 -13.07 4.62
C ALA A 208 7.92 -12.79 4.18
N ASN A 209 8.11 -11.97 3.14
CA ASN A 209 9.41 -11.78 2.49
C ASN A 209 10.00 -10.39 2.72
N GLY A 210 9.17 -9.39 2.99
CA GLY A 210 9.55 -7.98 3.07
C GLY A 210 10.59 -7.70 4.17
N ALA A 211 10.60 -8.47 5.26
CA ALA A 211 11.59 -8.33 6.33
C ALA A 211 13.03 -8.53 5.84
N LYS A 212 13.28 -9.52 4.96
CA LYS A 212 14.59 -9.70 4.29
C LYS A 212 14.94 -8.51 3.43
N ALA A 213 13.88 -7.91 2.88
CA ALA A 213 13.92 -6.76 2.02
C ALA A 213 14.09 -5.42 2.81
N GLY A 214 14.17 -5.44 4.15
CA GLY A 214 14.23 -4.24 4.98
C GLY A 214 12.88 -3.52 5.16
N ILE A 215 11.78 -4.15 4.74
CA ILE A 215 10.42 -3.61 4.77
C ILE A 215 9.70 -4.14 6.01
N ARG A 216 9.19 -3.23 6.85
CA ARG A 216 8.32 -3.54 7.98
C ARG A 216 6.89 -3.17 7.64
N VAL A 217 6.00 -4.14 7.66
CA VAL A 217 4.57 -3.93 7.38
C VAL A 217 3.85 -3.66 8.70
N ILE A 218 3.04 -2.60 8.73
CA ILE A 218 2.14 -2.28 9.84
C ILE A 218 0.73 -2.21 9.27
N LEU A 219 -0.18 -2.98 9.87
CA LEU A 219 -1.59 -3.03 9.50
C LEU A 219 -2.41 -2.47 10.67
N SER A 220 -3.26 -1.49 10.40
CA SER A 220 -4.26 -0.98 11.33
C SER A 220 -5.63 -1.55 10.94
N ALA A 221 -6.40 -2.01 11.93
CA ALA A 221 -7.73 -2.57 11.76
C ALA A 221 -8.53 -2.48 13.06
N GLN A 222 -9.85 -2.48 12.96
CA GLN A 222 -10.76 -2.51 14.11
C GLN A 222 -10.89 -3.92 14.71
N ASP A 223 -10.92 -4.94 13.85
CA ASP A 223 -11.00 -6.36 14.20
C ASP A 223 -10.18 -7.21 13.20
N PRO A 224 -9.86 -8.46 13.54
CA PRO A 224 -9.09 -9.34 12.66
C PRO A 224 -9.95 -10.10 11.63
N ASP A 225 -11.28 -9.99 11.62
CA ASP A 225 -12.18 -10.89 10.89
C ASP A 225 -12.02 -10.79 9.38
N THR A 226 -12.05 -9.57 8.83
CA THR A 226 -11.94 -9.36 7.38
C THR A 226 -10.57 -9.78 6.85
N ILE A 227 -9.51 -9.52 7.63
CA ILE A 227 -8.16 -9.95 7.29
C ILE A 227 -8.10 -11.49 7.27
N ALA A 228 -8.70 -12.16 8.25
CA ALA A 228 -8.72 -13.62 8.36
C ALA A 228 -9.42 -14.31 7.20
N LYS A 229 -10.52 -13.72 6.72
CA LYS A 229 -11.31 -14.23 5.60
C LYS A 229 -10.63 -14.02 4.24
N SER A 230 -9.65 -13.11 4.15
CA SER A 230 -8.92 -12.87 2.91
C SER A 230 -8.07 -14.09 2.50
N PRO A 231 -7.78 -14.27 1.19
CA PRO A 231 -6.98 -15.41 0.71
C PRO A 231 -5.58 -15.52 1.33
N SER A 232 -5.07 -14.42 1.89
CA SER A 232 -3.74 -14.36 2.51
C SER A 232 -3.79 -14.16 4.02
N GLY A 233 -4.96 -14.23 4.66
CA GLY A 233 -5.13 -14.00 6.10
C GLY A 233 -4.21 -14.86 6.96
N ALA A 234 -4.16 -16.17 6.70
CA ALA A 234 -3.29 -17.09 7.41
C ALA A 234 -1.80 -16.71 7.27
N LYS A 235 -1.37 -16.35 6.05
CA LYS A 235 0.01 -15.94 5.77
C LYS A 235 0.34 -14.61 6.44
N ILE A 236 -0.60 -13.66 6.47
CA ILE A 236 -0.43 -12.38 7.15
C ILE A 236 -0.24 -12.63 8.65
N PHE A 237 -1.19 -13.31 9.32
CA PHE A 237 -1.16 -13.49 10.76
C PHE A 237 0.02 -14.31 11.27
N GLN A 238 0.46 -15.32 10.52
CA GLN A 238 1.66 -16.11 10.86
C GLN A 238 2.96 -15.29 10.85
N ASN A 239 3.01 -14.21 10.06
CA ASN A 239 4.20 -13.36 9.93
C ASN A 239 4.09 -12.06 10.73
N LEU A 240 2.96 -11.80 11.42
CA LEU A 240 2.83 -10.69 12.36
C LEU A 240 3.39 -11.09 13.72
N THR A 241 4.56 -10.56 14.05
CA THR A 241 5.30 -10.88 15.29
C THR A 241 4.94 -9.98 16.46
N THR A 242 4.50 -8.76 16.19
CA THR A 242 4.17 -7.76 17.21
C THR A 242 2.77 -7.21 16.96
N ARG A 243 1.94 -7.14 18.00
CA ARG A 243 0.58 -6.64 17.93
C ARG A 243 0.35 -5.64 19.07
N LEU A 244 -0.31 -4.54 18.75
CA LEU A 244 -0.76 -3.53 19.71
C LEU A 244 -2.28 -3.52 19.67
N ILE A 245 -2.90 -3.93 20.76
CA ILE A 245 -4.37 -4.04 20.85
C ILE A 245 -4.86 -2.99 21.83
N GLY A 246 -5.66 -2.06 21.33
CA GLY A 246 -6.33 -1.05 22.15
C GLY A 246 -7.61 -1.59 22.80
N ARG A 247 -8.56 -0.69 23.04
CA ARG A 247 -9.91 -1.07 23.46
C ARG A 247 -10.61 -1.86 22.35
N ILE A 248 -11.30 -2.94 22.73
CA ILE A 248 -12.17 -3.70 21.83
C ILE A 248 -13.62 -3.65 22.32
N GLN A 249 -14.57 -4.02 21.45
CA GLN A 249 -15.95 -4.24 21.88
C GLN A 249 -16.09 -5.63 22.51
N PRO A 250 -17.00 -5.84 23.49
CA PRO A 250 -17.23 -7.16 24.07
C PRO A 250 -17.56 -8.25 23.04
N THR A 251 -18.28 -7.89 21.98
CA THR A 251 -18.63 -8.79 20.86
C THR A 251 -17.43 -9.24 20.03
N ALA A 252 -16.31 -8.51 20.07
CA ALA A 252 -15.11 -8.86 19.31
C ALA A 252 -14.21 -9.88 20.05
N ILE A 253 -14.45 -10.15 21.34
CA ILE A 253 -13.61 -11.07 22.14
C ILE A 253 -13.44 -12.44 21.45
N ASP A 254 -14.52 -12.96 20.89
CA ASP A 254 -14.53 -14.26 20.21
C ASP A 254 -13.65 -14.26 18.96
N SER A 255 -13.63 -13.16 18.19
CA SER A 255 -12.76 -13.02 17.02
C SER A 255 -11.29 -13.06 17.41
N PHE A 256 -10.90 -12.35 18.47
CA PHE A 256 -9.51 -12.35 18.94
C PHE A 256 -9.09 -13.72 19.52
N THR A 257 -10.01 -14.41 20.20
CA THR A 257 -9.76 -15.75 20.75
C THR A 257 -9.67 -16.80 19.65
N SER A 258 -10.57 -16.77 18.67
CA SER A 258 -10.65 -17.78 17.61
C SER A 258 -9.63 -17.58 16.50
N ILE A 259 -9.34 -16.33 16.10
CA ILE A 259 -8.44 -16.01 14.98
C ILE A 259 -7.02 -15.83 15.48
N LEU A 260 -6.81 -14.92 16.44
CA LEU A 260 -5.48 -14.57 16.94
C LEU A 260 -5.01 -15.45 18.10
N LYS A 261 -5.87 -16.36 18.58
CA LYS A 261 -5.55 -17.36 19.62
C LYS A 261 -5.14 -16.76 20.96
N TYR A 262 -5.65 -15.56 21.28
CA TYR A 262 -5.42 -14.98 22.61
C TYR A 262 -6.15 -15.78 23.70
N PRO A 263 -5.55 -15.93 24.90
CA PRO A 263 -6.29 -16.42 26.06
C PRO A 263 -7.42 -15.46 26.40
N GLN A 264 -8.62 -16.00 26.62
CA GLN A 264 -9.83 -15.21 26.84
C GLN A 264 -9.69 -14.29 28.05
N GLU A 265 -9.06 -14.75 29.13
CA GLU A 265 -8.80 -14.00 30.34
C GLU A 265 -7.90 -12.77 30.13
N ILE A 266 -7.01 -12.82 29.15
CA ILE A 266 -6.13 -11.70 28.81
C ILE A 266 -6.90 -10.67 27.97
N ILE A 267 -7.49 -11.12 26.85
CA ILE A 267 -8.11 -10.22 25.88
C ILE A 267 -9.41 -9.61 26.39
N SER A 268 -10.16 -10.30 27.26
CA SER A 268 -11.40 -9.77 27.83
C SER A 268 -11.18 -8.47 28.61
N ARG A 269 -9.98 -8.25 29.16
CA ARG A 269 -9.64 -6.99 29.85
C ARG A 269 -9.75 -5.78 28.90
N ASN A 270 -9.38 -5.94 27.64
CA ASN A 270 -9.44 -4.89 26.61
C ASN A 270 -10.88 -4.44 26.29
N ALA A 271 -11.88 -5.25 26.64
CA ALA A 271 -13.30 -4.91 26.47
C ALA A 271 -13.92 -4.17 27.67
N THR A 272 -13.20 -4.10 28.80
CA THR A 272 -13.69 -3.48 30.04
C THR A 272 -13.45 -1.97 30.08
N GLU A 273 -14.13 -1.28 31.00
CA GLU A 273 -13.92 0.15 31.29
C GLU A 273 -12.49 0.48 31.74
N SER A 274 -11.72 -0.52 32.19
CA SER A 274 -10.32 -0.33 32.55
C SER A 274 -9.45 0.08 31.35
N PHE A 275 -9.90 -0.24 30.14
CA PHE A 275 -9.26 0.11 28.86
C PHE A 275 -9.81 1.38 28.20
N PHE A 276 -10.78 2.05 28.83
CA PHE A 276 -11.23 3.36 28.34
C PHE A 276 -10.08 4.36 28.51
N PRO A 277 -9.87 5.28 27.53
CA PRO A 277 -8.93 6.39 27.69
C PRO A 277 -9.17 7.12 29.00
N LYS A 278 -8.10 7.39 29.75
CA LYS A 278 -8.18 8.05 31.06
C LYS A 278 -7.84 9.52 30.90
N LYS A 279 -8.85 10.36 31.07
CA LYS A 279 -8.72 11.82 30.92
C LYS A 279 -7.84 12.41 32.01
N GLU A 280 -8.01 11.93 33.24
CA GLU A 280 -7.34 12.42 34.44
C GLU A 280 -5.82 12.28 34.37
N GLY A 281 -5.33 11.30 33.60
CA GLY A 281 -3.91 11.04 33.39
C GLY A 281 -3.44 11.21 31.95
N PHE A 282 -4.30 11.69 31.04
CA PHE A 282 -4.03 11.83 29.61
C PHE A 282 -3.32 10.60 29.00
N TYR A 283 -3.91 9.42 29.18
CA TYR A 283 -3.34 8.19 28.61
C TYR A 283 -4.38 7.23 28.05
N SER A 284 -3.91 6.41 27.11
CA SER A 284 -4.63 5.26 26.58
C SER A 284 -3.99 3.95 27.06
N GLN A 285 -4.78 2.89 27.17
CA GLN A 285 -4.35 1.57 27.58
C GLN A 285 -4.19 0.67 26.37
N TRP A 286 -3.12 -0.11 26.36
CA TRP A 286 -2.77 -1.00 25.27
C TRP A 286 -2.32 -2.35 25.82
N LEU A 287 -2.62 -3.40 25.07
CA LEU A 287 -2.01 -4.71 25.21
C LEU A 287 -0.95 -4.84 24.13
N LEU A 288 0.32 -4.90 24.54
CA LEU A 288 1.43 -5.27 23.68
C LEU A 288 1.58 -6.79 23.72
N ASP A 289 1.47 -7.41 22.55
CA ASP A 289 1.87 -8.79 22.31
C ASP A 289 3.15 -8.78 21.49
N ASP A 290 4.24 -9.22 22.10
CA ASP A 290 5.51 -9.47 21.43
C ASP A 290 5.80 -10.97 21.45
N ASN A 291 5.52 -11.64 20.33
CA ASN A 291 5.70 -13.08 20.16
C ASN A 291 5.11 -13.94 21.30
N GLY A 292 3.91 -13.59 21.77
CA GLY A 292 3.20 -14.30 22.84
C GLY A 292 3.50 -13.79 24.25
N ILE A 293 4.38 -12.80 24.41
CA ILE A 293 4.60 -12.11 25.69
C ILE A 293 3.61 -10.94 25.78
N PHE A 294 2.66 -11.06 26.69
CA PHE A 294 1.58 -10.10 26.89
C PHE A 294 1.93 -9.06 27.95
N THR A 295 2.03 -7.80 27.56
CA THR A 295 2.31 -6.67 28.44
C THR A 295 1.23 -5.61 28.35
N PHE A 296 0.57 -5.32 29.47
CA PHE A 296 -0.34 -4.18 29.57
C PHE A 296 0.47 -2.90 29.74
N CYS A 297 0.32 -1.95 28.83
CA CYS A 297 1.06 -0.71 28.82
C CYS A 297 0.15 0.51 28.65
N ARG A 298 0.70 1.68 29.00
CA ARG A 298 0.04 2.97 28.88
C ARG A 298 0.79 3.82 27.86
N TYR A 299 0.05 4.46 26.97
CA TYR A 299 0.59 5.45 26.05
C TYR A 299 0.13 6.85 26.47
N TYR A 300 1.09 7.72 26.73
CA TYR A 300 0.90 9.13 27.07
C TYR A 300 1.20 9.97 25.82
N PRO A 301 0.18 10.37 25.05
CA PRO A 301 0.39 11.22 23.88
C PRO A 301 0.93 12.59 24.28
N ALA A 302 1.80 13.15 23.45
CA ALA A 302 2.12 14.57 23.56
C ALA A 302 0.85 15.40 23.37
N PHE A 303 0.64 16.45 24.17
CA PHE A 303 -0.58 17.26 24.10
C PHE A 303 -0.79 17.92 22.73
N ASN A 304 0.31 18.31 22.08
CA ASN A 304 0.26 18.84 20.72
C ASN A 304 -0.26 17.78 19.72
N LEU A 305 0.02 16.49 19.94
CA LEU A 305 -0.56 15.42 19.13
C LEU A 305 -2.07 15.33 19.34
N LEU A 306 -2.53 15.35 20.60
CA LEU A 306 -3.96 15.37 20.94
C LEU A 306 -4.69 16.54 20.25
N ALA A 307 -4.12 17.74 20.31
CA ALA A 307 -4.65 18.92 19.63
C ALA A 307 -4.76 18.76 18.09
N VAL A 308 -3.79 18.09 17.47
CA VAL A 308 -3.79 17.85 16.02
C VAL A 308 -4.83 16.80 15.63
N VAL A 309 -5.01 15.76 16.45
CA VAL A 309 -5.96 14.66 16.13
C VAL A 309 -7.38 14.89 16.67
N ALA A 310 -7.58 15.94 17.47
CA ALA A 310 -8.87 16.38 17.96
C ALA A 310 -9.86 16.55 16.79
N ASN A 311 -10.96 15.82 16.82
CA ASN A 311 -11.85 15.67 15.69
C ASN A 311 -13.34 15.82 16.04
N ASN A 312 -13.69 16.04 17.31
CA ASN A 312 -15.09 16.34 17.63
C ASN A 312 -15.46 17.73 17.08
N PRO A 313 -16.73 17.98 16.69
CA PRO A 313 -17.11 19.23 16.00
C PRO A 313 -16.72 20.49 16.77
N HIS A 314 -16.85 20.47 18.09
CA HIS A 314 -16.52 21.62 18.94
C HIS A 314 -15.02 21.90 19.00
N GLU A 315 -14.20 20.87 19.15
CA GLU A 315 -12.73 20.94 19.09
C GLU A 315 -12.26 21.44 17.73
N GLN A 316 -12.93 21.03 16.64
CA GLN A 316 -12.59 21.51 15.29
C GLN A 316 -12.87 23.00 15.12
N GLU A 317 -14.03 23.48 15.60
CA GLU A 317 -14.38 24.91 15.59
C GLU A 317 -13.37 25.72 16.42
N GLN A 318 -13.08 25.29 17.64
CA GLN A 318 -12.09 25.94 18.50
C GLN A 318 -10.70 25.95 17.86
N ARG A 319 -10.25 24.81 17.31
CA ARG A 319 -8.96 24.73 16.62
C ARG A 319 -8.89 25.67 15.43
N THR A 320 -9.97 25.77 14.65
CA THR A 320 -10.05 26.68 13.49
C THR A 320 -9.95 28.14 13.93
N LEU A 321 -10.63 28.48 15.02
CA LEU A 321 -10.60 29.82 15.61
C LEU A 321 -9.24 30.18 16.22
N VAL A 322 -8.52 29.22 16.80
CA VAL A 322 -7.14 29.44 17.26
C VAL A 322 -6.20 29.57 16.05
N LEU A 323 -6.30 28.67 15.06
CA LEU A 323 -5.46 28.70 13.86
C LEU A 323 -5.60 30.00 13.06
N SER A 324 -6.76 30.66 13.08
CA SER A 324 -6.96 31.94 12.38
C SER A 324 -6.31 33.14 13.09
N ARG A 325 -5.98 33.02 14.38
CA ARG A 325 -5.39 34.09 15.20
C ARG A 325 -3.87 34.14 15.13
N TYR A 326 -3.22 33.10 14.61
CA TYR A 326 -1.78 32.97 14.58
C TYR A 326 -1.28 32.76 13.15
N SER A 327 -0.22 33.47 12.77
CA SER A 327 0.45 33.27 11.48
C SER A 327 1.26 31.97 11.43
N ASP A 328 1.81 31.55 12.57
CA ASP A 328 2.54 30.29 12.72
C ASP A 328 1.61 29.17 13.22
N LYS A 329 1.47 28.13 12.38
CA LYS A 329 0.62 26.97 12.66
C LYS A 329 1.11 26.14 13.86
N PHE A 330 2.41 26.10 14.14
CA PHE A 330 2.95 25.35 15.27
C PHE A 330 2.66 26.04 16.60
N LEU A 331 2.75 27.37 16.62
CA LEU A 331 2.34 28.17 17.78
C LEU A 331 0.84 28.04 18.03
N ALA A 332 0.03 28.09 16.97
CA ALA A 332 -1.42 27.89 17.06
C ALA A 332 -1.79 26.52 17.66
N VAL A 333 -1.16 25.44 17.19
CA VAL A 333 -1.39 24.08 17.72
C VAL A 333 -0.99 23.98 19.19
N THR A 334 0.12 24.60 19.57
CA THR A 334 0.60 24.60 20.96
C THR A 334 -0.35 25.39 21.87
N GLU A 335 -0.93 26.48 21.38
CA GLU A 335 -1.90 27.25 22.16
C GLU A 335 -3.24 26.52 22.27
N PHE A 336 -3.70 25.89 21.18
CA PHE A 336 -4.89 25.07 21.20
C PHE A 336 -4.73 23.86 22.14
N SER A 337 -3.55 23.24 22.19
CA SER A 337 -3.31 22.11 23.11
C SER A 337 -3.41 22.52 24.58
N ARG A 338 -2.94 23.73 24.96
CA ARG A 338 -3.13 24.26 26.31
C ARG A 338 -4.61 24.44 26.66
N GLN A 339 -5.39 25.00 25.74
CA GLN A 339 -6.84 25.19 25.94
C GLN A 339 -7.56 23.85 26.07
N LEU A 340 -7.18 22.86 25.26
CA LEU A 340 -7.74 21.51 25.29
C LEU A 340 -7.51 20.81 26.64
N ILE A 341 -6.34 21.00 27.25
CA ILE A 341 -6.00 20.44 28.57
C ILE A 341 -6.78 21.14 29.68
N GLN A 342 -6.96 22.47 29.60
CA GLN A 342 -7.67 23.24 30.63
C GLN A 342 -9.18 22.97 30.65
N THR A 343 -9.74 22.49 29.54
CA THR A 343 -11.18 22.27 29.36
C THR A 343 -11.60 20.81 29.61
N ASN A 344 -10.65 19.87 29.73
CA ASN A 344 -10.90 18.44 29.97
C ASN A 344 -10.63 18.04 31.43
#